data_AF-A0A7C5XCQ7-F1
#
_entry.id   AF-A0A7C5XCQ7-F1
#
_cell.length_a   1.000
_cell.length_b   1.000
_cell.length_c   1.000
_cell.angle_alpha   90.00
_cell.angle_beta   90.00
_cell.angle_gamma   90.00
#
_symmetry.space_group_name_H-M   'P 1'
#
loop_
_entity.id
_entity.type
_entity.pdbx_description
1 polymer ?
#
loop_
_entity_poly.entity_id
_entity_poly.type
_entity_poly.pdbx_seq_one_letter_code
_entity_poly.pdbx_strand_id
1 'polypeptide(L)'
;MGKYKEISFVAFLFLASGVFAVFGKSCGPLDRGEEEEKQAVSDEGAFECPSVSYSDDIYPMLSQKCGGCHGGASEISFISGDKDTDYQKILRLVQKKEGEESIFLSKATGKVAHGGGAVIQEGSEEYIKLKCWIDADAPKN
;
A
#
# COMPACT_ATOMS: atom_id res chain seq x y z
N MET A 1 -1.83 -17.38 38.95
CA MET A 1 -2.37 -18.75 38.78
C MET A 1 -3.71 -18.70 38.05
N GLY A 2 -3.72 -18.95 36.74
CA GLY A 2 -4.92 -19.14 35.93
C GLY A 2 -4.63 -20.27 34.96
N LYS A 3 -5.42 -21.34 35.03
CA LYS A 3 -5.12 -22.69 34.51
C LYS A 3 -5.27 -22.73 32.99
N TYR A 4 -4.20 -23.13 32.29
CA TYR A 4 -4.21 -23.47 30.87
C TYR A 4 -5.01 -24.76 30.67
N LYS A 5 -5.96 -24.75 29.71
CA LYS A 5 -6.78 -25.90 29.35
C LYS A 5 -6.14 -26.59 28.15
N GLU A 6 -5.49 -27.71 28.43
CA GLU A 6 -5.04 -28.72 27.49
C GLU A 6 -6.18 -29.14 26.54
N ILE A 7 -5.92 -29.16 25.23
CA ILE A 7 -6.76 -29.86 24.25
C ILE A 7 -5.90 -30.92 23.60
N SER A 8 -6.24 -32.16 23.97
CA SER A 8 -5.58 -33.39 23.57
C SER A 8 -6.03 -33.85 22.19
N PHE A 9 -5.04 -34.25 21.39
CA PHE A 9 -5.01 -35.37 20.43
C PHE A 9 -6.32 -35.87 19.82
N VAL A 10 -6.44 -35.79 18.49
CA VAL A 10 -6.94 -36.92 17.68
C VAL A 10 -6.14 -36.99 16.38
N ALA A 11 -5.22 -37.96 16.34
CA ALA A 11 -4.56 -38.41 15.12
C ALA A 11 -5.54 -39.31 14.34
N PHE A 12 -5.86 -38.94 13.10
CA PHE A 12 -6.61 -39.80 12.20
C PHE A 12 -5.63 -40.53 11.26
N LEU A 13 -5.34 -41.77 11.63
CA LEU A 13 -4.72 -42.80 10.80
C LEU A 13 -5.81 -43.36 9.86
N PHE A 14 -5.69 -43.12 8.55
CA PHE A 14 -6.44 -43.85 7.54
C PHE A 14 -5.49 -44.76 6.75
N LEU A 15 -5.55 -46.06 7.07
CA LEU A 15 -5.00 -47.17 6.28
C LEU A 15 -6.16 -47.94 5.65
N ALA A 16 -6.20 -48.00 4.30
CA ALA A 16 -6.75 -49.08 3.48
C ALA A 16 -6.57 -48.65 2.01
N SER A 17 -5.55 -49.11 1.28
CA SER A 17 -5.50 -50.41 0.60
C SER A 17 -6.82 -50.80 -0.07
N GLY A 18 -6.92 -50.51 -1.37
CA GLY A 18 -8.04 -50.91 -2.22
C GLY A 18 -7.66 -50.81 -3.70
N VAL A 19 -6.86 -51.76 -4.17
CA VAL A 19 -6.61 -51.98 -5.60
C VAL A 19 -7.88 -52.57 -6.21
N PHE A 20 -8.55 -51.81 -7.08
CA PHE A 20 -9.50 -52.35 -8.04
C PHE A 20 -9.04 -51.93 -9.43
N ALA A 21 -8.38 -52.86 -10.11
CA ALA A 21 -8.11 -52.80 -11.53
C ALA A 21 -8.83 -53.98 -12.19
N VAL A 22 -9.92 -53.74 -12.91
CA VAL A 22 -10.35 -54.60 -14.02
C VAL A 22 -10.90 -53.74 -15.17
N PHE A 23 -10.09 -53.74 -16.22
CA PHE A 23 -10.30 -53.44 -17.63
C PHE A 23 -11.73 -53.44 -18.20
N GLY A 24 -12.06 -52.35 -18.88
CA GLY A 24 -13.03 -52.30 -19.98
C GLY A 24 -12.46 -51.48 -21.14
N LYS A 25 -11.91 -52.16 -22.14
CA LYS A 25 -11.35 -51.58 -23.37
C LYS A 25 -12.48 -51.29 -24.36
N SER A 26 -12.81 -50.01 -24.55
CA SER A 26 -13.55 -49.55 -25.73
C SER A 26 -12.77 -48.43 -26.40
N CYS A 27 -12.42 -48.64 -27.67
CA CYS A 27 -11.70 -47.70 -28.51
C CYS A 27 -12.50 -46.41 -28.69
N GLY A 28 -11.92 -45.28 -28.25
CA GLY A 28 -12.32 -43.93 -28.62
C GLY A 28 -11.13 -43.20 -29.28
N PRO A 29 -11.36 -42.21 -30.17
CA PRO A 29 -10.31 -41.60 -30.98
C PRO A 29 -9.30 -40.83 -30.13
N LEU A 30 -8.06 -40.80 -30.61
CA LEU A 30 -6.99 -39.93 -30.13
C LEU A 30 -7.35 -38.46 -30.38
N ASP A 31 -8.01 -37.83 -29.42
CA ASP A 31 -7.94 -36.36 -29.30
C ASP A 31 -6.78 -36.01 -28.38
N ARG A 32 -5.72 -35.54 -29.03
CA ARG A 32 -4.61 -34.81 -28.45
C ARG A 32 -5.13 -33.43 -28.07
N GLY A 33 -5.39 -33.20 -26.78
CA GLY A 33 -5.83 -31.89 -26.30
C GLY A 33 -5.82 -31.82 -24.79
N GLU A 34 -4.83 -31.11 -24.27
CA GLU A 34 -4.78 -30.44 -22.97
C GLU A 34 -4.96 -31.31 -21.70
N GLU A 35 -3.81 -31.70 -21.18
CA GLU A 35 -3.57 -31.66 -19.74
C GLU A 35 -4.06 -30.29 -19.24
N GLU A 36 -5.17 -30.27 -18.50
CA GLU A 36 -5.63 -29.08 -17.77
C GLU A 36 -4.64 -28.86 -16.62
N GLU A 37 -3.54 -28.21 -16.99
CA GLU A 37 -2.55 -27.61 -16.12
C GLU A 37 -3.31 -26.67 -15.17
N LYS A 38 -3.36 -27.09 -13.91
CA LYS A 38 -3.91 -26.33 -12.80
C LYS A 38 -3.07 -25.07 -12.62
N GLN A 39 -3.38 -24.03 -13.40
CA GLN A 39 -2.76 -22.72 -13.26
C GLN A 39 -3.16 -22.16 -11.90
N ALA A 40 -2.22 -22.23 -10.97
CA ALA A 40 -2.26 -21.46 -9.73
C ALA A 40 -2.09 -19.99 -10.12
N VAL A 41 -3.21 -19.30 -10.33
CA VAL A 41 -3.24 -17.84 -10.38
C VAL A 41 -2.99 -17.35 -8.96
N SER A 42 -1.73 -17.07 -8.64
CA SER A 42 -1.38 -16.08 -7.62
C SER A 42 -1.38 -14.71 -8.31
N ASP A 43 -2.57 -14.13 -8.49
CA ASP A 43 -2.70 -12.70 -8.76
C ASP A 43 -2.90 -11.98 -7.43
N GLU A 44 -1.86 -12.04 -6.60
CA GLU A 44 -1.67 -11.08 -5.53
C GLU A 44 -1.25 -9.78 -6.23
N GLY A 45 -2.24 -9.03 -6.74
CA GLY A 45 -1.99 -7.80 -7.49
C GLY A 45 -1.04 -6.89 -6.73
N ALA A 46 0.20 -6.80 -7.20
CA ALA A 46 1.21 -5.97 -6.58
C ALA A 46 0.72 -4.52 -6.58
N PHE A 47 0.69 -3.89 -5.41
CA PHE A 47 0.42 -2.46 -5.34
C PHE A 47 1.58 -1.72 -6.00
N GLU A 48 1.35 -1.20 -7.20
CA GLU A 48 2.31 -0.38 -7.91
C GLU A 48 2.06 1.10 -7.62
N CYS A 49 3.13 1.80 -7.24
CA CYS A 49 3.07 3.23 -7.08
C CYS A 49 2.82 3.91 -8.43
N PRO A 50 1.84 4.81 -8.54
CA PRO A 50 1.66 5.59 -9.76
C PRO A 50 2.88 6.48 -9.99
N SER A 51 3.09 6.88 -11.25
CA SER A 51 4.00 7.99 -11.55
C SER A 51 3.41 9.28 -10.98
N VAL A 52 4.12 9.95 -10.09
CA VAL A 52 3.67 11.18 -9.42
C VAL A 52 4.62 12.32 -9.74
N SER A 53 4.08 13.47 -10.17
CA SER A 53 4.85 14.70 -10.34
C SER A 53 4.73 15.60 -9.10
N TYR A 54 5.85 16.17 -8.65
CA TYR A 54 5.80 17.22 -7.64
C TYR A 54 4.96 18.42 -8.11
N SER A 55 5.21 18.86 -9.35
CA SER A 55 4.62 20.07 -9.91
C SER A 55 3.13 19.96 -10.18
N ASP A 56 2.69 18.80 -10.65
CA ASP A 56 1.34 18.63 -11.21
C ASP A 56 0.40 17.86 -10.28
N ASP A 57 0.93 16.99 -9.40
CA ASP A 57 0.12 16.23 -8.44
C ASP A 57 0.27 16.76 -7.01
N ILE A 58 1.51 16.79 -6.50
CA ILE A 58 1.76 17.02 -5.07
C ILE A 58 1.53 18.48 -4.69
N TYR A 59 2.13 19.41 -5.41
CA TYR A 59 2.05 20.82 -5.06
C TYR A 59 0.60 21.34 -5.10
N PRO A 60 -0.20 21.11 -6.17
CA PRO A 60 -1.59 21.56 -6.19
C PRO A 60 -2.44 20.96 -5.05
N MET A 61 -2.25 19.68 -4.75
CA MET A 61 -2.92 19.00 -3.63
C MET A 61 -2.57 19.65 -2.28
N LEU A 62 -1.28 19.93 -2.04
CA LEU A 62 -0.83 20.60 -0.82
C LEU A 62 -1.35 22.04 -0.74
N SER A 63 -1.31 22.79 -1.85
CA SER A 63 -1.85 24.15 -1.92
C SER A 63 -3.34 24.17 -1.57
N GLN A 64 -4.11 23.20 -2.06
CA GLN A 64 -5.54 23.10 -1.79
C GLN A 64 -5.85 22.71 -0.34
N LYS A 65 -5.20 21.66 0.18
CA LYS A 65 -5.56 21.07 1.48
C LYS A 65 -4.84 21.72 2.66
N CYS A 66 -3.64 22.25 2.45
CA CYS A 66 -2.80 22.80 3.51
C CYS A 66 -2.64 24.33 3.42
N GLY A 67 -2.83 24.91 2.23
CA GLY A 67 -2.55 26.33 1.97
C GLY A 67 -3.36 27.31 2.81
N GLY A 68 -4.56 26.93 3.26
CA GLY A 68 -5.36 27.77 4.16
C GLY A 68 -4.68 28.11 5.49
N CYS A 69 -3.83 27.20 6.00
CA CYS A 69 -3.11 27.38 7.27
C CYS A 69 -1.59 27.53 7.09
N HIS A 70 -1.04 26.86 6.09
CA HIS A 70 0.40 26.84 5.77
C HIS A 70 0.78 27.76 4.59
N GLY A 71 -0.17 28.59 4.16
CA GLY A 71 0.04 29.63 3.16
C GLY A 71 0.57 30.94 3.74
N GLY A 72 1.06 31.81 2.86
CA GLY A 72 1.39 33.20 3.19
C GLY A 72 2.68 33.36 4.00
N ALA A 73 2.77 34.42 4.79
CA ALA A 73 3.96 34.77 5.57
C ALA A 73 3.77 34.48 7.06
N SER A 74 3.85 33.21 7.44
CA SER A 74 3.83 32.75 8.83
C SER A 74 5.02 31.81 9.11
N GLU A 75 5.37 31.60 10.38
CA GLU A 75 6.47 30.69 10.75
C GLU A 75 6.21 29.22 10.36
N ILE A 76 4.93 28.86 10.21
CA ILE A 76 4.51 27.52 9.79
C ILE A 76 4.34 27.41 8.27
N SER A 77 4.59 28.49 7.53
CA SER A 77 4.35 28.54 6.09
C SER A 77 5.36 27.70 5.32
N PHE A 78 4.83 26.85 4.44
CA PHE A 78 5.61 26.14 3.43
C PHE A 78 4.99 26.27 2.03
N ILE A 79 3.92 27.06 1.89
CA ILE A 79 3.24 27.34 0.63
C ILE A 79 3.22 28.85 0.39
N SER A 80 4.03 29.32 -0.55
CA SER A 80 4.09 30.72 -0.99
C SER A 80 3.26 30.98 -2.25
N GLY A 81 2.85 29.93 -2.96
CA GLY A 81 2.20 30.02 -4.28
C GLY A 81 3.17 29.82 -5.44
N ASP A 82 4.48 29.68 -5.17
CA ASP A 82 5.51 29.35 -6.14
C ASP A 82 6.09 27.96 -5.84
N LYS A 83 5.76 26.99 -6.69
CA LYS A 83 6.15 25.58 -6.51
C LYS A 83 7.66 25.38 -6.49
N ASP A 84 8.41 26.14 -7.29
CA ASP A 84 9.85 25.98 -7.38
C ASP A 84 10.56 26.46 -6.10
N THR A 85 10.05 27.56 -5.54
CA THR A 85 10.49 28.15 -4.28
C THR A 85 10.12 27.29 -3.08
N ASP A 86 8.95 26.67 -3.10
CA ASP A 86 8.42 25.90 -1.98
C ASP A 86 8.98 24.47 -1.88
N TYR A 87 9.44 23.89 -2.99
CA TYR A 87 9.93 22.51 -3.04
C TYR A 87 10.94 22.20 -1.93
N GLN A 88 11.96 23.06 -1.73
CA GLN A 88 12.98 22.83 -0.72
C GLN A 88 12.45 22.88 0.71
N LYS A 89 11.38 23.66 0.97
CA LYS A 89 10.71 23.70 2.28
C LYS A 89 9.95 22.41 2.51
N ILE A 90 9.18 21.98 1.51
CA ILE A 90 8.39 20.74 1.56
C ILE A 90 9.32 19.52 1.70
N LEU A 91 10.40 19.46 0.93
CA LEU A 91 11.39 18.39 0.99
C LEU A 91 11.95 18.21 2.41
N ARG A 92 12.32 19.31 3.08
CA ARG A 92 12.80 19.29 4.46
C ARG A 92 11.75 18.80 5.46
N LEU A 93 10.47 19.00 5.18
CA LEU A 93 9.39 18.53 6.05
C LEU A 93 9.15 17.03 5.85
N VAL A 94 9.13 16.55 4.60
CA VAL A 94 8.90 15.13 4.32
C VAL A 94 10.06 14.24 4.76
N GLN A 95 11.30 14.75 4.73
CA GLN A 95 12.49 14.06 5.22
C GLN A 95 12.55 13.94 6.76
N LYS A 96 11.73 14.69 7.50
CA LYS A 96 11.62 14.49 8.96
C LYS A 96 10.86 13.19 9.21
N LYS A 97 11.55 12.22 9.80
CA LYS A 97 10.99 10.90 10.12
C LYS A 97 10.88 10.68 11.62
N GLU A 98 9.90 9.87 12.00
CA GLU A 98 9.80 9.22 13.30
C GLU A 98 9.78 7.71 13.04
N GLY A 99 10.91 7.05 13.27
CA GLY A 99 11.14 5.71 12.73
C GLY A 99 11.27 5.72 11.21
N GLU A 100 10.53 4.85 10.52
CA GLU A 100 10.56 4.74 9.06
C GLU A 100 9.56 5.67 8.36
N GLU A 101 8.58 6.19 9.10
CA GLU A 101 7.47 6.99 8.59
C GLU A 101 7.81 8.48 8.57
N SER A 102 7.35 9.18 7.52
CA SER A 102 7.45 10.63 7.43
C SER A 102 6.50 11.29 8.43
N ILE A 103 7.02 12.18 9.30
CA ILE A 103 6.18 12.99 10.20
C ILE A 103 5.21 13.86 9.38
N PHE A 104 5.60 14.27 8.17
CA PHE A 104 4.72 15.02 7.28
C PHE A 104 3.48 14.21 6.89
N LEU A 105 3.67 12.97 6.44
CA LEU A 105 2.58 12.07 6.09
C LEU A 105 1.73 11.75 7.32
N SER A 106 2.36 11.43 8.45
CA SER A 106 1.67 11.14 9.72
C SER A 106 0.82 12.31 10.22
N LYS A 107 1.27 13.56 10.02
CA LYS A 107 0.48 14.75 10.35
C LYS A 107 -0.67 14.97 9.38
N ALA A 108 -0.45 14.73 8.08
CA ALA A 108 -1.48 14.88 7.07
C ALA A 108 -2.65 13.89 7.29
N THR A 109 -2.34 12.67 7.76
CA THR A 109 -3.35 11.63 8.05
C THR A 109 -3.89 11.64 9.48
N GLY A 110 -3.33 12.50 10.35
CA GLY A 110 -3.75 12.61 11.75
C GLY A 110 -3.21 11.53 12.68
N LYS A 111 -2.29 10.66 12.23
CA LYS A 111 -1.51 9.77 13.12
C LYS A 111 -0.72 10.57 14.16
N VAL A 112 -0.22 11.74 13.74
CA VAL A 112 0.41 12.73 14.63
C VAL A 112 -0.47 13.98 14.67
N ALA A 113 -0.88 14.37 15.88
CA ALA A 113 -1.72 15.54 16.08
C ALA A 113 -1.00 16.84 15.67
N HIS A 114 -1.75 17.72 14.97
CA HIS A 114 -1.38 19.11 14.76
C HIS A 114 -2.67 19.96 14.67
N GLY A 115 -2.55 21.29 14.76
CA GLY A 115 -3.72 22.18 14.89
C GLY A 115 -4.76 22.11 13.77
N GLY A 116 -4.39 21.65 12.57
CA GLY A 116 -5.29 21.46 11.42
C GLY A 116 -5.98 20.10 11.36
N GLY A 117 -5.62 19.15 12.24
CA GLY A 117 -6.16 17.80 12.24
C GLY A 117 -5.75 16.98 10.99
N ALA A 118 -6.48 15.88 10.74
CA ALA A 118 -6.30 15.09 9.53
C ALA A 118 -6.93 15.80 8.32
N VAL A 119 -6.17 15.91 7.23
CA VAL A 119 -6.61 16.56 5.98
C VAL A 119 -6.52 15.64 4.76
N ILE A 120 -5.81 14.52 4.89
CA ILE A 120 -5.72 13.44 3.89
C ILE A 120 -6.19 12.15 4.56
N GLN A 121 -7.11 11.44 3.93
CA GLN A 121 -7.60 10.16 4.41
C GLN A 121 -6.65 9.04 4.00
N GLU A 122 -6.28 8.15 4.94
CA GLU A 122 -5.46 6.97 4.61
C GLU A 122 -6.15 6.08 3.59
N GLY A 123 -5.37 5.61 2.61
CA GLY A 123 -5.86 4.81 1.49
C GLY A 123 -6.57 5.61 0.38
N SER A 124 -6.74 6.93 0.51
CA SER A 124 -7.24 7.75 -0.60
C SER A 124 -6.24 7.86 -1.74
N GLU A 125 -6.70 8.30 -2.91
CA GLU A 125 -5.81 8.56 -4.06
C GLU A 125 -4.71 9.56 -3.70
N GLU A 126 -5.07 10.65 -2.99
CA GLU A 126 -4.12 11.66 -2.54
C GLU A 126 -3.10 11.11 -1.54
N TYR A 127 -3.55 10.24 -0.63
CA TYR A 127 -2.64 9.53 0.28
C TYR A 127 -1.64 8.67 -0.49
N ILE A 128 -2.13 7.88 -1.44
CA ILE A 128 -1.30 7.00 -2.27
C ILE A 128 -0.26 7.82 -3.05
N LYS A 129 -0.69 8.89 -3.72
CA LYS A 129 0.23 9.77 -4.45
C LYS A 129 1.28 10.40 -3.54
N LEU A 130 0.87 10.94 -2.39
CA LEU A 130 1.80 11.55 -1.45
C LEU A 130 2.78 10.53 -0.88
N LYS A 131 2.30 9.34 -0.47
CA LYS A 131 3.15 8.28 0.06
C LYS A 131 4.16 7.80 -0.99
N CYS A 132 3.69 7.47 -2.20
CA CYS A 132 4.57 7.01 -3.28
C CYS A 132 5.60 8.05 -3.67
N TRP A 133 5.23 9.33 -3.71
CA TRP A 133 6.19 10.41 -3.95
C TRP A 133 7.23 10.50 -2.83
N ILE A 134 6.82 10.42 -1.55
CA ILE A 134 7.75 10.41 -0.41
C ILE A 134 8.68 9.19 -0.45
N ASP A 135 8.14 8.00 -0.72
CA ASP A 135 8.90 6.74 -0.78
C ASP A 135 9.92 6.73 -1.92
N ALA A 136 9.65 7.48 -3.01
CA ALA A 136 10.56 7.70 -4.13
C ALA A 136 11.61 8.80 -3.86
N ASP A 137 11.85 9.16 -2.59
CA ASP A 137 12.71 10.26 -2.15
C ASP A 137 12.28 11.65 -2.64
N ALA A 138 10.96 11.82 -2.84
CA ALA A 138 10.31 13.10 -3.12
C ALA A 138 10.91 13.86 -4.32
N PRO A 139 10.95 13.27 -5.53
CA PRO A 139 11.62 13.86 -6.69
C PRO A 139 10.97 15.18 -7.15
N LYS A 140 11.78 16.07 -7.71
CA LYS A 140 11.33 17.33 -8.36
C LYS A 140 11.17 17.15 -9.87
N ASN A 141 10.20 16.36 -10.29
CA ASN A 141 9.86 16.07 -11.68
C ASN A 141 8.68 16.89 -12.22
#